data_AF-A0A918SBT1-F1
#
_entry.id   AF-A0A918SBT1-F1
#
_cell.length_a   1.000
_cell.length_b   1.000
_cell.length_c   1.000
_cell.angle_alpha   90.00
_cell.angle_beta   90.00
_cell.angle_gamma   90.00
#
_symmetry.space_group_name_H-M   'P 1'
#
loop_
_entity.id
_entity.type
_entity.pdbx_description
1 polymer ?
#
loop_
_entity_poly.entity_id
_entity_poly.type
_entity_poly.pdbx_seq_one_letter_code
_entity_poly.pdbx_strand_id
1 'polypeptide(L)'
;MVQFGIWMFDEKLGIIGRPENLPELYLNNDQIWEIKETSLGKVWKWPIEFAPNQWFSPKVADDFNKTFFYAHNFFKGFRPPESSEDLDLDMRTVELQTDLLSDYFPGPDGGQEIRV
;
A
#
# COMPACT_ATOMS: atom_id res chain seq x y z
N MET A 1 -7.41 17.07 0.55
CA MET A 1 -6.32 16.37 -0.17
C MET A 1 -5.12 16.28 0.75
N VAL A 2 -4.51 15.11 0.85
CA VAL A 2 -3.31 14.86 1.67
C VAL A 2 -2.24 14.23 0.76
N GLN A 3 -0.99 14.70 0.83
CA GLN A 3 0.06 14.27 -0.10
C GLN A 3 1.28 13.72 0.66
N PHE A 4 1.81 12.60 0.17
CA PHE A 4 3.04 11.96 0.61
C PHE A 4 3.90 11.66 -0.62
N GLY A 5 4.95 12.44 -0.84
CA GLY A 5 5.80 12.30 -2.02
C GLY A 5 4.99 12.46 -3.32
N ILE A 6 5.04 11.44 -4.19
CA ILE A 6 4.27 11.39 -5.45
C ILE A 6 2.83 10.88 -5.27
N TRP A 7 2.48 10.44 -4.06
CA TRP A 7 1.17 9.88 -3.75
C TRP A 7 0.28 10.93 -3.09
N MET A 8 -0.99 10.92 -3.46
CA MET A 8 -1.97 11.86 -2.98
C MET A 8 -3.27 11.12 -2.68
N PHE A 9 -3.83 11.42 -1.52
CA PHE A 9 -5.18 11.05 -1.15
C PHE A 9 -6.16 12.18 -1.52
N ASP A 10 -7.22 11.79 -2.23
CA ASP A 10 -8.38 12.59 -2.55
C ASP A 10 -9.66 11.88 -2.10
N GLU A 11 -10.55 12.59 -1.42
CA GLU A 11 -11.75 12.00 -0.81
C GLU A 11 -12.76 11.46 -1.83
N LYS A 12 -12.73 11.98 -3.07
CA LYS A 12 -13.65 11.59 -4.14
C LYS A 12 -13.02 10.55 -5.08
N LEU A 13 -11.72 10.65 -5.30
CA LEU A 13 -11.00 9.83 -6.28
C LEU A 13 -10.23 8.66 -5.66
N GLY A 14 -9.94 8.69 -4.36
CA GLY A 14 -9.14 7.69 -3.66
C GLY A 14 -7.65 8.07 -3.63
N ILE A 15 -6.77 7.13 -3.95
CA ILE A 15 -5.31 7.33 -3.98
C ILE A 15 -4.85 7.57 -5.42
N ILE A 16 -4.04 8.60 -5.61
CA ILE A 16 -3.49 9.02 -6.89
C ILE A 16 -1.97 9.02 -6.78
N GLY A 17 -1.27 8.30 -7.67
CA GLY A 17 0.18 8.31 -7.81
C GLY A 17 0.62 9.06 -9.06
N ARG A 18 1.59 9.96 -8.94
CA ARG A 18 2.11 10.79 -10.04
C ARG A 18 3.61 10.55 -10.27
N PRO A 19 4.01 9.37 -10.75
CA PRO A 19 5.41 9.10 -11.09
C PRO A 19 5.87 9.95 -12.29
N GLU A 20 7.12 10.42 -12.26
CA GLU A 20 7.71 11.16 -13.39
C GLU A 20 7.86 10.25 -14.62
N ASN A 21 7.43 10.73 -15.80
CA ASN A 21 7.50 10.02 -17.08
C ASN A 21 6.69 8.71 -17.17
N LEU A 22 5.74 8.49 -16.25
CA LEU A 22 4.83 7.35 -16.27
C LEU A 22 3.37 7.84 -16.15
N PRO A 23 2.39 7.04 -16.59
CA PRO A 23 0.98 7.36 -16.39
C PRO A 23 0.63 7.52 -14.91
N GLU A 24 -0.34 8.40 -14.62
CA GLU A 24 -0.90 8.52 -13.29
C GLU A 24 -1.55 7.19 -12.86
N LEU A 25 -1.29 6.79 -11.62
CA LEU A 25 -1.85 5.62 -10.97
C LEU A 25 -3.06 6.03 -10.16
N TYR A 26 -4.13 5.23 -10.20
CA TYR A 26 -5.35 5.51 -9.45
C TYR A 26 -5.82 4.25 -8.72
N LEU A 27 -6.12 4.40 -7.44
CA LEU A 27 -6.86 3.43 -6.63
C LEU A 27 -8.10 4.10 -6.08
N ASN A 28 -9.27 3.66 -6.54
CA ASN A 28 -10.53 4.15 -6.01
C ASN A 28 -10.84 3.53 -4.62
N ASN A 29 -11.95 3.96 -4.00
CA ASN A 29 -12.35 3.44 -2.69
C ASN A 29 -12.50 1.92 -2.69
N ASP A 30 -13.18 1.33 -3.67
CA ASP A 30 -13.40 -0.12 -3.75
C ASP A 30 -12.08 -0.89 -3.80
N GLN A 31 -11.12 -0.38 -4.56
CA GLN A 31 -9.79 -0.97 -4.72
C GLN A 31 -9.00 -0.95 -3.41
N ILE A 32 -9.16 0.06 -2.55
CA ILE A 32 -8.46 0.12 -1.25
C ILE A 32 -8.78 -1.09 -0.36
N TRP A 33 -9.97 -1.68 -0.53
CA TRP A 33 -10.44 -2.85 0.22
C TRP A 33 -10.14 -4.18 -0.48
N GLU A 34 -9.48 -4.18 -1.64
CA GLU A 34 -9.12 -5.42 -2.32
C GLU A 34 -8.09 -6.21 -1.53
N ILE A 35 -8.40 -7.49 -1.34
CA ILE A 35 -7.57 -8.45 -0.63
C ILE A 35 -6.83 -9.34 -1.61
N LYS A 36 -5.60 -9.73 -1.25
CA LYS A 36 -4.83 -10.76 -1.92
C LYS A 36 -4.64 -11.94 -0.98
N GLU A 37 -4.97 -13.13 -1.47
CA GLU A 37 -4.62 -14.36 -0.77
C GLU A 37 -3.19 -14.76 -1.14
N THR A 38 -2.34 -14.89 -0.13
CA THR A 38 -0.96 -15.35 -0.26
C THR A 38 -0.83 -16.73 0.36
N SER A 39 0.29 -17.42 0.12
CA SER A 39 0.60 -18.70 0.79
C SER A 39 0.68 -18.60 2.32
N LEU A 40 0.83 -17.39 2.86
CA LEU A 40 0.96 -17.12 4.29
C LEU A 40 -0.34 -16.60 4.94
N GLY A 41 -1.31 -16.17 4.13
CA GLY A 41 -2.57 -15.61 4.59
C GLY A 41 -3.11 -14.49 3.71
N LYS A 42 -4.17 -13.84 4.18
CA LYS A 42 -4.85 -12.73 3.50
C LYS A 42 -4.27 -11.38 3.94
N VAL A 43 -4.04 -10.51 2.97
CA VAL A 43 -3.38 -9.19 3.12
C VAL A 43 -4.00 -8.19 2.16
N TRP A 44 -3.76 -6.90 2.38
CA TRP A 44 -4.20 -5.90 1.41
C TRP A 44 -3.41 -6.05 0.11
N LYS A 45 -4.13 -6.07 -1.00
CA LYS A 45 -3.55 -6.36 -2.31
C LYS A 45 -2.52 -5.30 -2.72
N TRP A 46 -2.92 -4.03 -2.67
CA TRP A 46 -2.16 -2.96 -3.33
C TRP A 46 -0.79 -2.65 -2.71
N PRO A 47 -0.61 -2.64 -1.38
CA PRO A 47 0.74 -2.54 -0.80
C PRO A 47 1.71 -3.58 -1.36
N ILE A 48 1.26 -4.82 -1.59
CA ILE A 48 2.10 -5.90 -2.11
C ILE A 48 2.21 -5.89 -3.63
N GLU A 49 1.22 -5.39 -4.36
CA GLU A 49 1.32 -5.24 -5.82
C GLU A 49 2.26 -4.09 -6.20
N PHE A 50 2.32 -3.02 -5.40
CA PHE A 50 3.17 -1.86 -5.73
C PHE A 50 4.62 -2.02 -5.27
N ALA A 51 4.88 -2.65 -4.12
CA ALA A 51 6.24 -2.79 -3.59
C ALA A 51 7.26 -3.47 -4.54
N PRO A 52 6.91 -4.51 -5.33
CA PRO A 52 7.85 -5.18 -6.24
C PRO A 52 8.11 -4.43 -7.55
N ASN A 53 7.31 -3.39 -7.88
CA ASN A 53 7.48 -2.67 -9.13
C ASN A 53 8.75 -1.81 -9.08
N GLN A 54 9.72 -2.14 -9.93
CA GLN A 54 11.10 -1.61 -9.99
C GLN A 54 11.24 -0.07 -10.10
N TRP A 55 10.13 0.67 -10.21
CA TRP A 55 10.10 2.14 -10.24
C TRP A 55 9.89 2.78 -8.85
N PHE A 56 9.64 1.98 -7.81
CA PHE A 56 9.49 2.45 -6.46
C PHE A 56 10.82 2.38 -5.72
N SER A 57 11.44 3.53 -5.45
CA SER A 57 12.46 3.57 -4.39
C SER A 57 11.80 3.24 -3.04
N PRO A 58 12.55 2.73 -2.05
CA PRO A 58 12.00 2.46 -0.70
C PRO A 58 11.26 3.66 -0.10
N LYS A 59 11.70 4.90 -0.40
CA LYS A 59 11.00 6.11 0.01
C LYS A 59 9.60 6.23 -0.62
N VAL A 60 9.49 5.96 -1.92
CA VAL A 60 8.23 6.16 -2.65
C VAL A 60 7.19 5.11 -2.23
N ALA A 61 7.61 3.89 -1.94
CA ALA A 61 6.68 2.87 -1.47
C ALA A 61 6.38 2.99 0.05
N ASP A 62 7.25 3.61 0.86
CA ASP A 62 6.89 4.08 2.22
C ASP A 62 5.84 5.19 2.17
N ASP A 63 6.02 6.17 1.27
CA ASP A 63 5.03 7.22 1.02
C ASP A 63 3.69 6.63 0.53
N PHE A 64 3.72 5.56 -0.28
CA PHE A 64 2.52 4.81 -0.66
C PHE A 64 1.84 4.21 0.57
N ASN A 65 2.57 3.47 1.40
CA ASN A 65 2.01 2.81 2.58
C ASN A 65 1.35 3.81 3.53
N LYS A 66 1.98 4.96 3.77
CA LYS A 66 1.39 6.08 4.55
C LYS A 66 0.08 6.57 3.93
N THR A 67 0.08 6.78 2.61
CA THR A 67 -1.11 7.23 1.88
C THR A 67 -2.23 6.18 1.94
N PHE A 68 -1.88 4.90 1.78
CA PHE A 68 -2.80 3.77 1.81
C PHE A 68 -3.48 3.64 3.18
N PHE A 69 -2.72 3.60 4.27
CA PHE A 69 -3.31 3.50 5.61
C PHE A 69 -4.08 4.74 6.01
N TYR A 70 -3.68 5.93 5.54
CA TYR A 70 -4.48 7.14 5.70
C TYR A 70 -5.85 7.00 5.01
N ALA A 71 -5.85 6.60 3.73
CA ALA A 71 -7.07 6.44 2.94
C ALA A 71 -7.98 5.34 3.51
N HIS A 72 -7.40 4.19 3.89
CA HIS A 72 -8.11 3.07 4.50
C HIS A 72 -8.78 3.49 5.82
N ASN A 73 -8.09 4.26 6.67
CA ASN A 73 -8.67 4.77 7.91
C ASN A 73 -9.79 5.81 7.65
N PHE A 74 -9.62 6.69 6.65
CA PHE A 74 -10.65 7.66 6.26
C PHE A 74 -11.91 6.96 5.72
N PHE A 75 -11.75 6.02 4.79
CA PHE A 75 -12.87 5.31 4.16
C PHE A 75 -13.48 4.22 5.04
N LYS A 76 -12.94 3.95 6.24
CA LYS A 76 -13.48 2.94 7.16
C LYS A 76 -14.98 3.12 7.43
N GLY A 77 -15.46 4.37 7.52
CA GLY A 77 -16.89 4.69 7.69
C GLY A 77 -17.72 4.63 6.40
N PHE A 78 -17.07 4.48 5.25
CA PHE A 78 -17.66 4.50 3.90
C PHE A 78 -17.26 3.24 3.11
N ARG A 79 -16.99 2.15 3.82
CA ARG A 79 -16.59 0.88 3.22
C ARG A 79 -17.72 0.36 2.31
N PRO A 80 -17.41 -0.01 1.06
CA PRO A 80 -18.39 -0.61 0.17
C PRO A 80 -18.97 -1.92 0.74
N PRO A 81 -20.27 -2.15 0.64
CA PRO A 81 -20.91 -3.36 1.19
C PRO A 81 -20.45 -4.65 0.50
N GLU A 82 -20.02 -4.57 -0.77
CA GLU A 82 -19.54 -5.71 -1.56
C GLU A 82 -18.07 -6.07 -1.29
N SER A 83 -17.30 -5.19 -0.64
CA SER A 83 -15.99 -5.53 -0.07
C SER A 83 -16.19 -6.31 1.23
N SER A 84 -16.80 -7.51 1.11
CA SER A 84 -17.37 -8.30 2.20
C SER A 84 -16.35 -9.09 3.02
N GLU A 85 -15.07 -9.06 2.67
CA GLU A 85 -14.04 -9.68 3.50
C GLU A 85 -13.59 -8.70 4.57
N ASP A 86 -14.22 -8.77 5.75
CA ASP A 86 -13.59 -8.28 6.98
C ASP A 86 -12.27 -9.03 7.16
N LEU A 87 -11.21 -8.51 6.55
CA LEU A 87 -9.97 -8.43 7.32
C LEU A 87 -10.30 -7.48 8.45
N ASP A 88 -10.81 -8.05 9.55
CA ASP A 88 -10.51 -7.47 10.84
C ASP A 88 -9.03 -7.11 10.79
N LEU A 89 -8.69 -5.89 11.21
CA LEU A 89 -7.33 -5.43 11.44
C LEU A 89 -6.72 -6.28 12.57
N ASP A 90 -6.74 -7.60 12.43
CA ASP A 90 -6.07 -8.51 13.31
C ASP A 90 -4.59 -8.17 13.16
N MET A 91 -3.95 -8.09 14.31
CA MET A 91 -2.53 -7.77 14.42
C MET A 91 -1.72 -8.65 13.48
N ARG A 92 -2.16 -9.90 13.29
CA ARG A 92 -1.60 -10.87 12.36
C ARG A 92 -1.58 -10.44 10.89
N THR A 93 -2.63 -9.79 10.37
CA THR A 93 -2.65 -9.31 8.98
C THR A 93 -1.70 -8.13 8.81
N VAL A 94 -1.63 -7.25 9.80
CA VAL A 94 -0.69 -6.11 9.80
C VAL A 94 0.76 -6.60 9.90
N GLU A 95 1.04 -7.57 10.77
CA GLU A 95 2.34 -8.22 10.90
C GLU A 95 2.74 -8.91 9.59
N LEU A 96 1.86 -9.74 9.01
CA LEU A 96 2.13 -10.41 7.74
C LEU A 96 2.36 -9.41 6.60
N GLN A 97 1.56 -8.34 6.56
CA GLN A 97 1.72 -7.25 5.59
C GLN A 97 3.09 -6.57 5.75
N THR A 98 3.53 -6.34 7.00
CA THR A 98 4.82 -5.72 7.31
C THR A 98 5.97 -6.64 6.92
N ASP A 99 5.88 -7.93 7.27
CA ASP A 99 6.90 -8.93 6.93
C ASP A 99 7.05 -9.07 5.40
N LEU A 100 5.95 -9.19 4.66
CA LEU A 100 5.98 -9.28 3.20
C LEU A 100 6.52 -8.02 2.52
N LEU A 101 6.41 -6.86 3.18
CA LEU A 101 6.97 -5.61 2.68
C LEU A 101 8.43 -5.41 3.11
N SER A 102 8.88 -6.06 4.19
CA SER A 102 10.26 -5.92 4.70
C SER A 102 11.32 -6.31 3.69
N ASP A 103 11.03 -7.28 2.81
CA ASP A 103 11.90 -7.67 1.69
C ASP A 103 12.08 -6.54 0.65
N TYR A 104 11.15 -5.59 0.60
CA TYR A 104 11.15 -4.45 -0.34
C TYR A 104 11.58 -3.13 0.33
N PHE A 105 11.56 -3.07 1.66
CA PHE A 105 12.03 -1.94 2.44
C PHE A 105 13.10 -2.42 3.41
N PRO A 106 14.39 -2.36 3.03
CA PRO A 106 15.44 -2.47 4.03
C PRO A 106 15.14 -1.44 5.11
N GLY A 107 15.05 -1.90 6.36
CA GLY A 107 14.87 -1.01 7.51
C GLY A 107 15.95 0.09 7.53
N PRO A 108 15.87 1.04 8.48
CA PRO A 108 16.83 2.16 8.56
C PRO A 108 18.32 1.73 8.59
N ASP A 109 18.62 0.46 8.89
CA ASP A 109 19.95 -0.14 8.86
C ASP A 109 20.32 -0.91 7.57
N GLY A 110 19.43 -1.10 6.60
CA GLY A 110 19.68 -1.95 5.41
C GLY A 110 20.39 -1.24 4.26
N GLY A 111 21.34 -0.35 4.58
CA GLY A 111 22.31 0.15 3.63
C GLY A 111 23.38 -0.90 3.36
N GLN A 112 23.34 -1.49 2.16
CA GLN A 112 24.39 -2.31 1.52
C GLN A 112 24.79 -3.64 2.19
N GLU A 113 24.61 -4.73 1.45
CA GLU A 113 25.76 -5.51 0.96
C GLU A 113 25.35 -6.28 -0.31
N ILE A 114 25.54 -5.66 -1.48
CA ILE A 114 25.77 -6.44 -2.71
C ILE A 114 27.22 -6.89 -2.62
N ARG A 115 27.44 -8.14 -2.22
CA ARG A 115 28.72 -8.81 -2.49
C ARG A 115 28.60 -9.54 -3.82
N VAL A 116 29.44 -9.11 -4.76
CA VAL A 116 29.76 -9.76 -6.03
C VAL A 116 30.36 -11.14 -5.79
#